data_AF-A0A535C983-F1
#
_entry.id   AF-A0A535C983-F1
#
_cell.length_a   1.000
_cell.length_b   1.000
_cell.length_c   1.000
_cell.angle_alpha   90.00
_cell.angle_beta   90.00
_cell.angle_gamma   90.00
#
_symmetry.space_group_name_H-M   'P 1'
#
loop_
_entity.id
_entity.type
_entity.pdbx_description
1 polymer ?
#
loop_
_entity_poly.entity_id
_entity_poly.type
_entity_poly.pdbx_seq_one_letter_code
_entity_poly.pdbx_strand_id
1 'polypeptide(L)' 'MAIRILIADDHSVVREGLRNFLQRDPDLAVVGEAAN' A
#
# COMPACT_ATOMS: atom_id res chain seq x y z
N MET A 1 -13.84 -10.76 0.49
CA MET A 1 -12.53 -11.26 0.01
C MET A 1 -11.76 -10.04 -0.43
N ALA A 2 -10.65 -9.70 0.23
CA ALA A 2 -9.98 -8.42 0.01
C ALA A 2 -9.11 -8.43 -1.26
N ILE A 3 -9.04 -7.30 -1.97
CA ILE A 3 -8.12 -7.07 -3.08
C ILE A 3 -6.71 -6.90 -2.51
N ARG A 4 -5.77 -7.71 -3.00
CA ARG A 4 -4.37 -7.71 -2.53
C ARG A 4 -3.57 -6.69 -3.33
N ILE A 5 -2.89 -5.79 -2.64
CA ILE A 5 -2.13 -4.68 -3.22
C ILE A 5 -0.66 -4.78 -2.82
N LEU A 6 0.23 -4.63 -3.80
CA LEU A 6 1.65 -4.38 -3.60
C LEU A 6 1.94 -2.93 -3.98
N ILE A 7 2.69 -2.20 -3.16
CA ILE A 7 3.09 -0.82 -3.46
C ILE A 7 4.55 -0.82 -3.94
N ALA A 8 4.81 -0.23 -5.10
CA ALA A 8 6.15 -0.02 -5.64
C ALA A 8 6.31 1.44 -6.06
N ASP A 9 7.19 2.15 -5.37
CA ASP A 9 7.53 3.56 -5.61
C ASP A 9 8.94 3.82 -5.08
N ASP A 10 9.71 4.67 -5.74
CA ASP A 10 11.08 5.02 -5.38
C ASP A 10 11.17 6.04 -4.23
N HIS A 11 10.05 6.65 -3.85
CA HIS A 11 9.96 7.62 -2.76
C HIS A 11 9.21 7.04 -1.55
N SER A 12 9.88 6.99 -0.39
CA SER A 12 9.31 6.45 0.85
C SER A 12 8.03 7.15 1.32
N VAL A 13 7.99 8.48 1.21
CA VAL A 13 6.83 9.31 1.61
C VAL A 13 5.57 8.95 0.82
N VAL A 14 5.71 8.63 -0.48
CA VAL A 14 4.58 8.25 -1.33
C VAL A 14 4.03 6.89 -0.90
N ARG A 15 4.91 5.91 -0.62
CA ARG A 15 4.48 4.59 -0.15
C ARG A 15 3.73 4.66 1.18
N GLU A 16 4.22 5.46 2.12
CA GLU A 16 3.57 5.68 3.40
C GLU A 16 2.17 6.32 3.22
N GLY A 17 2.07 7.37 2.38
CA GLY A 17 0.81 8.01 2.07
C GLY A 17 -0.21 7.07 1.44
N LEU A 18 0.20 6.29 0.44
CA LEU A 18 -0.64 5.29 -0.22
C LEU A 18 -1.10 4.21 0.75
N ARG A 19 -0.20 3.68 1.60
CA ARG A 19 -0.55 2.69 2.62
C ARG A 19 -1.63 3.23 3.57
N ASN A 20 -1.43 4.42 4.13
CA ASN A 20 -2.35 5.04 5.07
C ASN A 20 -3.72 5.35 4.45
N PHE A 21 -3.74 5.68 3.16
CA PHE A 21 -4.98 5.91 2.42
C PHE A 21 -5.72 4.59 2.16
N LEU A 22 -5.03 3.58 1.62
CA LEU A 22 -5.62 2.29 1.22
C LEU A 22 -6.12 1.48 2.41
N GLN A 23 -5.50 1.61 3.59
CA GLN A 23 -5.95 0.95 4.84
C GLN A 23 -7.32 1.44 5.34
N ARG A 24 -7.88 2.52 4.78
CA ARG A 24 -9.21 3.02 5.15
C ARG A 24 -10.35 2.21 4.54
N ASP A 25 -10.06 1.44 3.49
CA ASP A 25 -11.04 0.60 2.81
C ASP A 25 -10.88 -0.86 3.26
N PRO A 26 -11.87 -1.45 3.95
CA PRO A 26 -11.79 -2.84 4.45
C PRO A 26 -11.76 -3.90 3.34
N ASP A 27 -12.12 -3.54 2.10
CA ASP A 27 -12.03 -4.45 0.95
C ASP A 27 -10.63 -4.47 0.33
N LEU A 28 -9.69 -3.66 0.82
CA LEU A 28 -8.31 -3.58 0.34
C LEU A 28 -7.32 -4.10 1.39
N ALA A 29 -6.29 -4.81 0.93
CA ALA A 29 -5.21 -5.32 1.77
C ALA A 29 -3.84 -5.04 1.14
N VAL A 30 -3.06 -4.16 1.76
CA VAL A 30 -1.65 -3.96 1.39
C VAL A 30 -0.82 -5.12 1.94
N VAL A 31 -0.31 -5.97 1.04
CA VAL A 31 0.40 -7.21 1.41
C VAL A 31 1.93 -7.09 1.31
N GLY A 32 2.44 -5.95 0.83
CA GLY A 32 3.88 -5.68 0.79
C GLY A 32 4.21 -4.34 0.14
N GLU A 33 5.48 -3.94 0.29
CA GLU A 33 6.07 -2.75 -0.33
C GLU A 33 7.43 -3.10 -0.93
N ALA A 34 7.79 -2.47 -2.04
CA ALA A 34 9.14 -2.54 -2.57
C ALA A 34 10.13 -1.78 -1.65
N ALA A 35 11.35 -2.31 -1.53
CA ALA A 35 12.46 -1.68 -0.84
C ALA A 35 13.61 -1.46 -1.83
N ASN A 36 14.26 -0.29 -1.73
CA ASN A 36 15.48 0.06 -2.45
C ASN A 36 16.68 0.03 -1.50
#